data_AF-A0A8I0NBG7-F1
#
_entry.id   AF-A0A8I0NBG7-F1
#
_cell.length_a   1.000
_cell.length_b   1.000
_cell.length_c   1.000
_cell.angle_alpha   90.00
_cell.angle_beta   90.00
_cell.angle_gamma   90.00
#
_symmetry.space_group_name_H-M   'P 1'
#
loop_
_entity.id
_entity.type
_entity.pdbx_description
1 polymer ?
#
loop_
_entity_poly.entity_id
_entity_poly.type
_entity_poly.pdbx_seq_one_letter_code
_entity_poly.pdbx_strand_id
1 'polypeptide(L)' 'MSRVLAVSQRQAQTLMRAAEAEEAIVEVLFGNTTIRLIPKCHASVGKPALDEIPSNDAFSSLDDYKAWRKKSRDHRD' A
#
# COMPACT_ATOMS: atom_id res chain seq x y z
N MET A 1 35.51 -14.23 -5.37
CA MET A 1 34.36 -14.93 -4.73
C MET A 1 33.57 -13.91 -3.93
N SER A 2 32.32 -13.63 -4.27
CA SER A 2 31.43 -12.75 -3.49
C SER A 2 30.48 -13.59 -2.63
N ARG A 3 30.25 -13.19 -1.38
CA ARG A 3 29.25 -13.80 -0.49
C ARG A 3 28.12 -12.80 -0.26
N VAL A 4 26.88 -13.27 -0.40
CA VAL A 4 25.69 -12.47 -0.09
C VAL A 4 25.42 -12.59 1.40
N LEU A 5 25.35 -11.46 2.10
CA LEU A 5 24.93 -11.41 3.50
C LEU A 5 23.47 -10.99 3.56
N ALA A 6 22.66 -11.77 4.28
CA ALA A 6 21.27 -11.41 4.52
C ALA A 6 21.18 -10.17 5.40
N VAL A 7 20.25 -9.27 5.08
CA VAL A 7 19.91 -8.13 5.93
C VAL A 7 19.17 -8.66 7.16
N SER A 8 19.66 -8.34 8.34
CA SER A 8 18.99 -8.70 9.59
C SER A 8 17.72 -7.87 9.80
N GLN A 9 16.76 -8.41 10.55
CA GLN A 9 15.54 -7.69 10.93
C GLN A 9 15.84 -6.33 11.59
N ARG A 10 16.90 -6.27 12.41
CA ARG A 10 17.34 -5.04 13.07
C ARG A 10 17.76 -3.97 12.06
N GLN A 11 18.55 -4.34 11.05
CA GLN A 11 18.99 -3.42 10.00
C GLN A 11 17.81 -2.91 9.16
N ALA A 12 16.88 -3.80 8.80
CA ALA A 12 15.67 -3.42 8.08
C ALA A 12 14.80 -2.42 8.89
N GLN A 13 14.64 -2.66 10.20
CA GLN A 13 13.93 -1.74 11.09
C GLN A 13 14.63 -0.38 11.21
N THR A 14 15.97 -0.35 11.28
CA THR A 14 16.73 0.92 11.31
C THR A 14 16.49 1.74 10.05
N LEU A 15 16.53 1.11 8.87
CA LEU A 15 16.28 1.81 7.61
C LEU A 15 14.83 2.32 7.51
N MET A 16 13.86 1.53 7.96
CA MET A 16 12.46 1.96 8.00
C MET A 16 12.26 3.16 8.93
N ARG A 17 12.90 3.16 10.11
CA ARG A 17 12.86 4.30 11.04
C ARG A 17 13.49 5.56 10.46
N ALA A 18 14.58 5.41 9.70
CA ALA A 18 15.18 6.54 8.99
C ALA A 18 14.24 7.10 7.93
N ALA A 19 13.58 6.24 7.14
CA ALA A 19 12.59 6.66 6.16
C ALA A 19 11.37 7.35 6.80
N GLU A 20 10.91 6.88 7.96
CA GLU A 20 9.89 7.55 8.77
C GLU A 20 10.33 8.94 9.24
N ALA A 21 11.58 9.10 9.68
CA ALA A 21 12.11 10.38 10.14
C ALA A 21 12.25 11.42 9.01
N GLU A 22 12.52 10.97 7.79
CA GLU A 22 12.59 11.83 6.60
C GLU A 22 11.22 12.13 6.00
N GLU A 23 10.14 11.53 6.53
CA GLU A 23 8.76 11.63 6.04
C GLU A 23 8.67 11.45 4.50
N ALA A 24 9.50 10.55 3.95
CA ALA A 24 9.64 10.37 2.50
C ALA A 24 9.68 8.89 2.14
N ILE A 25 9.22 8.55 0.93
CA ILE A 25 9.44 7.23 0.36
C ILE A 25 10.91 7.14 -0.05
N VAL A 26 11.68 6.28 0.61
CA VAL A 26 13.12 6.15 0.38
C VAL A 26 13.40 4.89 -0.44
N GLU A 27 14.23 5.02 -1.48
CA GLU A 27 14.73 3.88 -2.25
C GLU A 27 16.09 3.44 -1.70
N VAL A 28 16.22 2.15 -1.38
CA VAL A 28 17.45 1.57 -0.86
C VAL A 28 17.98 0.52 -1.84
N LEU A 29 19.23 0.68 -2.27
CA LEU A 29 19.92 -0.26 -3.13
C LEU A 29 20.57 -1.38 -2.29
N PHE A 30 20.14 -2.62 -2.49
CA PHE A 30 20.74 -3.82 -1.92
C PHE A 30 21.39 -4.64 -3.03
N GLY A 31 22.70 -4.52 -3.17
CA GLY A 31 23.42 -5.13 -4.28
C GLY A 31 22.98 -4.52 -5.60
N ASN A 32 22.22 -5.28 -6.41
CA ASN A 32 21.67 -4.84 -7.69
C ASN A 32 20.14 -4.69 -7.67
N THR A 33 19.51 -4.80 -6.49
CA THR A 33 18.05 -4.72 -6.32
C THR A 33 17.70 -3.46 -5.55
N THR A 34 16.80 -2.64 -6.10
CA THR A 34 16.27 -1.46 -5.42
C THR A 34 14.98 -1.82 -4.68
N ILE A 35 14.90 -1.50 -3.39
CA ILE A 35 13.71 -1.71 -2.55
C ILE A 35 13.19 -0.35 -2.10
N ARG A 36 11.88 -0.11 -2.21
CA ARG A 36 11.24 1.08 -1.67
C ARG A 36 10.78 0.86 -0.24
N LEU A 37 11.19 1.73 0.66
CA LEU A 37 10.69 1.82 2.02
C LEU A 37 9.58 2.86 2.05
N ILE A 38 8.37 2.42 2.38
CA ILE A 38 7.19 3.28 2.46
C ILE A 38 6.88 3.48 3.96
N PRO A 39 7.14 4.69 4.50
CA PRO A 39 6.83 4.98 5.89
C PRO A 39 5.33 4.99 6.15
N LYS A 40 4.92 4.81 7.41
CA LYS A 40 3.51 4.80 7.80
C LYS A 40 2.77 6.10 7.49
N CYS A 41 3.45 7.24 7.50
CA CYS A 41 2.85 8.52 7.10
C CYS A 41 2.39 8.54 5.63
N HIS A 42 3.04 7.74 4.77
CA HIS A 42 2.67 7.56 3.36
C HIS A 42 1.91 6.26 3.11
N ALA A 43 2.00 5.30 4.02
CA ALA A 43 1.15 4.12 3.98
C ALA A 43 -0.31 4.60 4.11
N SER A 44 -1.15 4.21 3.16
CA SER A 44 -2.58 4.53 3.22
C SER A 44 -3.22 3.79 4.39
N VAL A 45 -3.14 4.34 5.60
CA VAL A 45 -3.86 3.85 6.77
C VAL A 45 -5.34 4.18 6.54
N GLY A 46 -6.11 3.18 6.11
CA GLY A 46 -7.56 3.29 6.07
C GLY A 46 -8.19 3.81 4.78
N LYS A 47 -7.57 3.60 3.61
CA LYS A 47 -8.43 3.39 2.43
C LYS A 47 -8.92 1.96 2.52
N PRO A 48 -10.23 1.69 2.77
CA PRO A 48 -10.74 0.36 2.52
C PRO A 48 -10.30 -0.01 1.10
N ALA A 49 -9.83 -1.25 0.92
CA ALA A 49 -9.71 -1.78 -0.42
C ALA A 49 -11.01 -1.42 -1.16
N LEU A 50 -10.88 -0.77 -2.32
CA LEU A 50 -12.03 -0.70 -3.21
C LEU A 50 -12.45 -2.17 -3.39
N ASP A 51 -13.66 -2.47 -2.91
CA ASP A 51 -14.37 -3.74 -3.09
C ASP A 51 -14.05 -4.88 -2.09
N GLU A 52 -14.66 -4.81 -0.90
CA GLU A 52 -15.00 -6.01 -0.12
C GLU A 52 -16.40 -6.58 -0.49
N ILE A 53 -17.14 -5.89 -1.35
CA ILE A 53 -18.36 -6.43 -1.97
C ILE A 53 -17.96 -6.88 -3.37
N PRO A 54 -17.79 -8.19 -3.65
CA PRO A 54 -17.70 -8.65 -5.02
C PRO A 54 -19.04 -8.32 -5.69
N SER A 55 -19.09 -7.19 -6.40
CA SER A 55 -20.17 -6.96 -7.34
C SER A 55 -19.91 -7.84 -8.54
N ASN A 56 -20.82 -8.76 -8.81
CA ASN A 56 -20.82 -9.55 -10.04
C ASN A 56 -21.34 -8.73 -11.23
N ASP A 57 -21.69 -7.46 -11.01
CA ASP A 57 -22.20 -6.56 -12.03
C ASP A 57 -21.03 -5.90 -12.77
N ALA A 58 -20.95 -6.12 -14.08
CA ALA A 58 -20.03 -5.38 -14.93
C ALA A 58 -20.57 -3.95 -15.11
N PHE A 59 -19.89 -2.96 -14.55
CA PHE A 59 -20.24 -1.54 -14.73
C PHE A 59 -19.58 -0.97 -15.99
N SER A 60 -20.38 -0.32 -16.83
CA SER A 60 -19.92 0.30 -18.08
C SER A 60 -19.13 1.59 -17.86
N SER A 61 -19.28 2.23 -16.69
CA SER A 61 -18.58 3.47 -16.33
C SER A 61 -18.37 3.61 -14.81
N LEU A 62 -17.44 4.48 -14.43
CA LEU A 62 -17.15 4.82 -13.03
C LEU A 62 -18.35 5.47 -12.32
N ASP A 63 -19.15 6.24 -13.06
CA ASP A 63 -20.32 6.93 -12.50
C ASP A 63 -21.46 5.95 -12.21
N ASP A 64 -21.62 4.89 -13.03
CA ASP A 64 -22.57 3.81 -12.78
C ASP A 64 -22.24 3.04 -11.50
N TYR A 65 -20.96 2.71 -11.30
CA TYR A 65 -20.49 2.08 -10.06
C TYR A 65 -20.76 2.95 -8.82
N LYS A 66 -20.46 4.26 -8.90
CA LYS A 66 -20.70 5.19 -7.79
C LYS A 66 -22.20 5.31 -7.46
N ALA A 67 -23.06 5.33 -8.47
CA ALA A 67 -24.51 5.39 -8.29
C ALA A 67 -25.06 4.12 -7.63
N TRP A 68 -24.61 2.93 -8.06
CA TRP A 68 -24.95 1.66 -7.41
C TRP A 68 -24.50 1.65 -5.94
N ARG A 69 -23.24 2.00 -5.68
CA ARG A 69 -22.68 2.00 -4.32
C ARG A 69 -23.46 2.92 -3.37
N LYS A 70 -23.89 4.08 -3.86
CA LYS A 70 -24.71 5.02 -3.08
C LYS A 70 -26.06 4.38 -2.72
N LYS A 71 -26.75 3.76 -3.68
CA LYS A 71 -28.03 3.06 -3.44
C LYS A 71 -27.90 1.88 -2.47
N SER A 72 -26.86 1.06 -2.60
CA SER A 72 -26.62 -0.09 -1.71
C SER A 72 -26.33 0.31 -0.27
N ARG A 73 -25.86 1.53 -0.03
CA ARG A 73 -25.59 2.04 1.32
C ARG A 73 -26.85 2.54 2.03
N ASP A 74 -27.83 3.04 1.28
CA ASP A 74 -29.07 3.62 1.81
C ASP A 74 -30.14 2.56 2.16
N HIS A 75 -29.99 1.30 1.75
CA HIS A 75 -30.95 0.21 2.04
C HIS A 75 -30.56 -0.64 3.28
N ARG A 76 -29.67 -0.12 4.14
CA ARG A 76 -29.14 -0.84 5.31
C ARG A 76 -29.55 -0.26 6.66
N ASP A 77 -30.56 0.62 6.67
CA ASP A 77 -31.24 1.14 7.87
C ASP A 77 -32.63 0.52 8.04
#